data_AF-A0A2E5C0F4-F1
#
_entry.id   AF-A0A2E5C0F4-F1
#
_cell.length_a   1.000
_cell.length_b   1.000
_cell.length_c   1.000
_cell.angle_alpha   90.00
_cell.angle_beta   90.00
_cell.angle_gamma   90.00
#
_symmetry.space_group_name_H-M   'P 1'
#
loop_
_entity.id
_entity.type
_entity.pdbx_description
1 polymer ?
#
loop_
_entity_poly.entity_id
_entity_poly.type
_entity_poly.pdbx_seq_one_letter_code
_entity_poly.pdbx_strand_id
1 'polypeptide(L)' 'MNPKFNTKLNFEHLLIILEKIILQNSIAEKKDFYHLLEEISIKYNHSREELLMRGFRKAYRQIVDGV' A
#
# COMPACT_ATOMS: atom_id res chain seq x y z
N MET A 1 -5.93 15.88 -21.31
CA MET A 1 -6.20 14.43 -21.27
C MET A 1 -5.29 13.86 -20.20
N ASN A 2 -5.77 13.68 -18.97
CA ASN A 2 -4.93 13.12 -17.90
C ASN A 2 -4.61 11.66 -18.25
N PRO A 3 -3.34 11.23 -18.24
CA PRO A 3 -3.04 9.82 -18.42
C PRO A 3 -3.72 9.08 -17.28
N LYS A 4 -4.77 8.33 -17.60
CA LYS A 4 -5.32 7.31 -16.71
C LYS A 4 -4.16 6.35 -16.48
N PHE A 5 -3.42 6.53 -15.40
CA PHE A 5 -2.53 5.53 -14.86
C PHE A 5 -3.42 4.37 -14.41
N ASN A 6 -3.84 3.56 -15.38
CA ASN A 6 -4.41 2.24 -15.16
C ASN A 6 -3.24 1.30 -14.81
N THR A 7 -2.42 1.71 -13.84
CA THR A 7 -1.47 0.83 -13.20
C THR A 7 -2.31 -0.15 -12.43
N LYS A 8 -2.49 -1.36 -12.99
CA LYS A 8 -2.97 -2.53 -12.25
C LYS A 8 -2.08 -2.68 -11.02
N LEU A 9 -2.52 -2.10 -9.91
CA LEU A 9 -1.81 -2.18 -8.65
C LEU A 9 -1.90 -3.62 -8.17
N ASN A 10 -0.88 -4.41 -8.48
CA ASN A 10 -0.81 -5.83 -8.16
C ASN A 10 -0.04 -6.01 -6.84
N PHE A 11 0.09 -7.26 -6.40
CA PHE A 11 0.75 -7.57 -5.14
C PHE A 11 2.21 -7.09 -5.08
N GLU A 12 2.97 -7.22 -6.18
CA GLU A 12 4.36 -6.76 -6.25
C GLU A 12 4.47 -5.23 -6.15
N HIS A 13 3.58 -4.50 -6.82
CA HIS A 13 3.50 -3.05 -6.67
C HIS A 13 3.17 -2.66 -5.23
N LEU A 14 2.24 -3.37 -4.57
CA LEU A 14 1.90 -3.14 -3.17
C LEU A 14 3.12 -3.30 -2.25
N LEU A 15 3.93 -4.34 -2.47
CA LEU A 15 5.16 -4.55 -1.72
C LEU A 15 6.13 -3.38 -1.87
N ILE A 16 6.46 -3.00 -3.10
CA ILE A 16 7.42 -1.90 -3.36
C ILE A 16 6.93 -0.58 -2.76
N ILE A 17 5.64 -0.28 -2.88
CA ILE A 17 5.04 0.95 -2.34
C ILE A 17 5.11 0.94 -0.82
N LEU A 18 4.64 -0.13 -0.18
CA LEU A 18 4.62 -0.24 1.27
C LEU A 18 6.04 -0.24 1.85
N GLU A 19 6.98 -0.93 1.21
CA GLU A 19 8.38 -0.97 1.64
C GLU A 19 8.98 0.43 1.62
N LYS A 20 8.76 1.16 0.51
CA LYS A 20 9.22 2.54 0.40
C LYS A 20 8.63 3.44 1.48
N ILE A 21 7.32 3.36 1.74
CA ILE A 21 6.67 4.23 2.72
C ILE A 21 7.11 3.87 4.15
N ILE A 22 7.15 2.58 4.50
CA ILE A 22 7.44 2.09 5.85
C ILE A 22 8.92 2.25 6.20
N LEU A 23 9.84 2.00 5.26
CA LEU A 23 11.28 2.13 5.49
C LEU A 23 11.77 3.58 5.40
N GLN A 24 11.15 4.43 4.56
CA GLN A 24 11.57 5.84 4.44
C GLN A 24 10.94 6.78 5.48
N ASN A 25 9.82 6.39 6.11
CA ASN A 25 9.25 7.16 7.22
C ASN A 25 9.72 6.65 8.57
N SER A 26 10.20 7.55 9.43
CA SER A 26 10.53 7.27 10.84
C SER A 26 9.33 7.41 11.78
N ILE A 27 8.21 7.96 11.29
CA ILE A 27 7.03 8.27 12.10
C ILE A 27 6.13 7.03 12.20
N ALA A 28 5.91 6.55 13.42
CA ALA A 28 5.12 5.34 13.69
C ALA A 28 3.65 5.44 13.21
N GLU A 29 3.01 6.60 13.34
CA GLU A 29 1.63 6.82 12.85
C GLU A 29 1.52 6.63 11.34
N LYS A 30 2.57 6.97 10.57
CA LYS A 30 2.62 6.73 9.12
C LYS A 30 2.86 5.27 8.74
N LYS A 31 3.09 4.40 9.73
CA LYS A 31 3.25 2.95 9.57
C LYS A 31 2.02 2.17 10.03
N ASP A 32 1.01 2.85 10.55
CA ASP A 32 -0.24 2.20 10.93
C ASP A 32 -0.90 1.58 9.70
N PHE A 33 -1.41 0.37 9.89
CA PHE A 33 -2.03 -0.41 8.82
C PHE A 33 -3.20 0.33 8.16
N TYR A 34 -4.09 0.91 8.96
CA TYR A 34 -5.29 1.58 8.45
C TYR A 34 -4.93 2.91 7.79
N HIS A 35 -3.96 3.62 8.35
CA HIS A 35 -3.45 4.85 7.74
C HIS A 35 -2.85 4.59 6.35
N LEU A 36 -2.00 3.57 6.23
CA LEU A 36 -1.40 3.19 4.93
C LEU A 36 -2.45 2.69 3.94
N LEU A 37 -3.44 1.93 4.41
CA LEU A 37 -4.53 1.43 3.58
C LEU A 37 -5.37 2.58 3.01
N GLU A 38 -5.66 3.60 3.83
CA GLU A 38 -6.36 4.81 3.41
C GLU A 38 -5.51 5.65 2.46
N GLU A 39 -4.24 5.89 2.77
CA GLU A 39 -3.32 6.67 1.92
C GLU A 39 -3.21 6.04 0.52
N ILE A 40 -2.99 4.72 0.44
CA ILE A 40 -2.85 4.00 -0.83
C ILE A 40 -4.20 3.92 -1.56
N SER A 41 -5.32 3.79 -0.85
CA SER A 41 -6.67 3.83 -1.43
C SER A 41 -6.91 5.16 -2.16
N ILE A 42 -6.62 6.28 -1.50
CA ILE A 42 -6.78 7.62 -2.08
C ILE A 42 -5.80 7.84 -3.23
N LYS A 43 -4.52 7.52 -3.02
CA LYS A 43 -3.43 7.80 -3.97
C LYS A 43 -3.57 7.04 -5.28
N TYR A 44 -4.05 5.80 -5.24
CA TYR A 44 -4.19 4.95 -6.42
C TYR A 44 -5.63 4.75 -6.87
N ASN A 45 -6.57 5.47 -6.26
CA ASN A 45 -8.00 5.43 -6.60
C ASN A 45 -8.55 3.99 -6.61
N HIS A 46 -8.20 3.23 -5.58
CA HIS A 46 -8.68 1.87 -5.33
C HIS A 46 -9.50 1.83 -4.05
N SER A 47 -10.53 0.98 -4.00
CA SER A 47 -11.25 0.79 -2.75
C SER A 47 -10.38 0.05 -1.73
N ARG A 48 -10.64 0.26 -0.44
CA ARG A 48 -9.96 -0.47 0.63
C ARG A 48 -10.18 -1.98 0.49
N GLU A 49 -11.38 -2.42 0.11
CA GLU A 49 -11.65 -3.83 -0.16
C GLU A 49 -10.82 -4.37 -1.33
N GLU A 50 -10.70 -3.62 -2.43
CA GLU A 50 -9.88 -4.03 -3.57
C GLU A 50 -8.41 -4.22 -3.19
N LEU A 51 -7.85 -3.32 -2.39
CA LEU A 51 -6.48 -3.44 -1.90
C LEU A 51 -6.30 -4.68 -1.03
N LEU A 52 -7.25 -4.95 -0.13
CA LEU A 52 -7.25 -6.14 0.71
C LEU A 52 -7.32 -7.42 -0.13
N MET A 53 -8.20 -7.48 -1.13
CA MET A 53 -8.30 -8.61 -2.08
C MET A 53 -7.01 -8.81 -2.89
N ARG A 54 -6.28 -7.72 -3.17
CA ARG A 54 -4.98 -7.74 -3.86
C ARG A 54 -3.81 -8.09 -2.96
N GLY A 55 -4.07 -8.41 -1.69
CA GLY A 55 -3.07 -8.90 -0.74
C GLY A 55 -2.37 -7.81 0.07
N PHE A 56 -2.94 -6.61 0.19
CA PHE A 56 -2.39 -5.51 0.99
C PHE A 56 -1.99 -5.95 2.41
N ARG A 57 -2.84 -6.73 3.08
CA ARG A 57 -2.57 -7.27 4.42
C ARG A 57 -1.31 -8.14 4.46
N LYS A 58 -1.12 -8.98 3.44
CA LYS A 58 0.05 -9.85 3.33
C LYS A 58 1.31 -9.04 3.06
N ALA A 59 1.23 -8.06 2.14
CA ALA A 59 2.36 -7.19 1.81
C ALA A 59 2.81 -6.36 3.02
N TYR A 60 1.86 -5.79 3.77
CA TYR A 60 2.17 -5.05 5.00
C TYR A 60 2.89 -5.92 6.04
N ARG A 61 2.39 -7.13 6.30
CA ARG A 61 3.03 -8.05 7.24
C ARG A 61 4.41 -8.50 6.79
N GLN A 62 4.64 -8.71 5.50
CA GLN A 62 5.98 -9.03 4.98
C GLN A 62 7.00 -7.96 5.35
N ILE A 63 6.61 -6.69 5.30
CA ILE A 63 7.52 -5.57 5.55
C ILE A 63 7.70 -5.30 7.05
N VAL A 64 6.62 -5.37 7.83
CA VAL A 64 6.65 -5.06 9.27
C VAL A 64 7.12 -6.24 10.11
N ASP A 65 6.62 -7.43 9.82
CA ASP A 65 6.91 -8.65 10.59
C ASP A 65 8.09 -9.44 10.00
N GLY A 66 8.46 -9.21 8.74
CA GLY A 66 9.56 -9.93 8.06
C GLY A 66 9.26 -11.39 7.67
N VAL A 67 7.97 -11.76 7.54
CA VAL A 67 7.48 -13.15 7.34
C VAL A 67 6.97 -13.42 5.93
#